data_AF-A0A399STC3-F1
#
_entry.id   AF-A0A399STC3-F1
#
_cell.length_a   1.000
_cell.length_b   1.000
_cell.length_c   1.000
_cell.angle_alpha   90.00
_cell.angle_beta   90.00
_cell.angle_gamma   90.00
#
_symmetry.space_group_name_H-M   'P 1'
#
loop_
_entity.id
_entity.type
_entity.pdbx_description
1 polymer ?
#
loop_
_entity_poly.entity_id
_entity_poly.type
_entity_poly.pdbx_seq_one_letter_code
_entity_poly.pdbx_strand_id
1 'polypeptide(L)'
;MRTLLPFLFSIIIPGAGQLYLRDYWKGILMIFLSLFLWLLVSFIPLAYLFTGTMIWSLIDIYLKTEKKEGKSKAVKNLIFSFVVVIFIIPGIFYLSLVSFTKGGEYVSDHYFNENNTQSEMTEIAKQLDSYFYNVKKYPSDYESFVRTKPIWNGWLTDSWENKYKYSQTDSLNYTLTSAGQDGEFGTSDDIVKRSK
;
A
#
# COMPACT_ATOMS: atom_id res chain seq x y z
N MET A 1 -37.08 1.06 -1.22
CA MET A 1 -35.87 0.97 -2.07
C MET A 1 -35.79 2.09 -3.12
N ARG A 2 -36.80 2.33 -3.98
CA ARG A 2 -36.75 3.39 -5.03
C ARG A 2 -36.38 4.80 -4.57
N THR A 3 -36.61 5.09 -3.29
CA THR A 3 -36.54 6.43 -2.71
C THR A 3 -35.22 6.65 -1.97
N LEU A 4 -34.45 5.56 -1.78
CA LEU A 4 -33.09 5.52 -1.27
C LEU A 4 -32.06 5.65 -2.40
N LEU A 5 -32.40 5.15 -3.59
CA LEU A 5 -31.54 5.20 -4.78
C LEU A 5 -30.96 6.59 -5.11
N PRO A 6 -31.74 7.70 -5.05
CA PRO A 6 -31.17 9.02 -5.31
C PRO A 6 -30.03 9.36 -4.35
N PHE A 7 -30.19 9.01 -3.07
CA PHE A 7 -29.16 9.25 -2.07
C PHE A 7 -27.92 8.39 -2.35
N LEU A 8 -28.10 7.08 -2.58
CA LEU A 8 -26.99 6.16 -2.90
C LEU A 8 -26.21 6.62 -4.13
N PHE A 9 -26.87 7.06 -5.19
CA PHE A 9 -26.18 7.58 -6.37
C PHE A 9 -25.38 8.84 -6.06
N SER A 10 -25.89 9.71 -5.19
CA SER A 10 -25.23 10.96 -4.83
C SER A 10 -24.08 10.79 -3.83
N ILE A 11 -24.06 9.68 -3.11
CA ILE A 11 -22.92 9.26 -2.28
C ILE A 11 -21.73 8.87 -3.16
N ILE A 12 -21.98 8.23 -4.31
CA ILE A 12 -20.90 7.81 -5.21
C ILE A 12 -20.47 8.98 -6.10
N ILE A 13 -21.45 9.68 -6.66
CA ILE A 13 -21.23 10.80 -7.59
C ILE A 13 -22.16 11.94 -7.19
N PRO A 14 -21.67 13.01 -6.54
CA PRO A 14 -22.51 14.13 -6.17
C PRO A 14 -23.24 14.69 -7.40
N GLY A 15 -24.58 14.80 -7.32
CA GLY A 15 -25.41 15.23 -8.45
C GLY A 15 -26.13 14.10 -9.19
N ALA A 16 -25.67 12.84 -9.11
CA ALA A 16 -26.29 11.73 -9.82
C ALA A 16 -27.72 11.40 -9.31
N GLY A 17 -27.98 11.60 -8.01
CA GLY A 17 -29.34 11.45 -7.47
C GLY A 17 -30.31 12.52 -7.96
N GLN A 18 -29.83 13.74 -8.21
CA GLN A 18 -30.62 14.80 -8.82
C GLN A 18 -31.02 14.43 -10.25
N LEU A 19 -30.09 13.83 -11.04
CA LEU A 19 -30.41 13.28 -12.36
C LEU A 19 -31.47 12.18 -12.27
N TYR A 20 -31.35 11.28 -11.30
CA TYR A 20 -32.36 10.24 -11.06
C TYR A 20 -33.73 10.81 -10.72
N LEU A 21 -33.77 11.93 -9.98
CA LEU A 21 -35.00 12.67 -9.69
C LEU A 21 -35.49 13.58 -10.82
N ARG A 22 -34.84 13.52 -12.00
CA ARG A 22 -35.11 14.31 -13.22
C ARG A 22 -34.83 15.81 -13.09
N ASP A 23 -33.97 16.21 -12.16
CA ASP A 23 -33.43 17.57 -12.07
C ASP A 23 -32.06 17.62 -12.76
N TYR A 24 -32.11 17.64 -14.09
CA TYR A 24 -30.92 17.53 -14.94
C TYR A 24 -29.96 18.71 -14.76
N TRP A 25 -30.50 19.93 -14.64
CA TRP A 25 -29.68 21.13 -14.53
C TRP A 25 -28.83 21.10 -13.25
N LYS A 26 -29.46 20.88 -12.08
CA LYS A 26 -28.72 20.80 -10.83
C LYS A 26 -27.80 19.59 -10.77
N GLY A 27 -28.25 18.45 -11.29
CA GLY A 27 -27.44 17.22 -11.30
C GLY A 27 -26.16 17.38 -12.12
N ILE A 28 -26.26 17.90 -13.35
CA ILE A 28 -25.10 18.16 -14.21
C ILE A 28 -24.17 19.18 -13.56
N LEU A 29 -24.71 20.27 -13.01
CA LEU A 29 -23.91 21.29 -12.31
C LEU A 29 -23.12 20.69 -11.14
N MET A 30 -23.77 19.88 -10.31
CA MET A 30 -23.12 19.26 -9.14
C MET A 30 -22.06 18.24 -9.53
N ILE A 31 -22.30 17.45 -10.59
CA ILE A 31 -21.30 16.51 -11.11
C ILE A 31 -20.09 17.28 -11.62
N PHE A 32 -20.31 18.30 -12.46
CA PHE A 32 -19.22 19.08 -13.05
C PHE A 32 -18.43 19.82 -11.98
N LEU A 33 -19.10 20.45 -11.01
CA LEU A 33 -18.46 21.12 -9.88
C LEU A 33 -17.62 20.12 -9.06
N SER A 34 -18.15 18.93 -8.79
CA SER A 34 -17.45 17.93 -7.99
C SER A 34 -16.23 17.36 -8.72
N LEU A 35 -16.34 17.12 -10.03
CA LEU A 35 -15.21 16.70 -10.87
C LEU A 35 -14.15 17.80 -10.99
N PHE A 36 -14.57 19.05 -11.19
CA PHE A 36 -13.68 20.20 -11.25
C PHE A 36 -12.92 20.38 -9.94
N LEU A 37 -13.62 20.30 -8.80
CA LEU A 37 -13.00 20.36 -7.49
C LEU A 37 -12.04 19.20 -7.29
N TRP A 38 -12.43 17.96 -7.65
CA TRP A 38 -11.57 16.77 -7.58
C TRP A 38 -10.29 16.92 -8.40
N LEU A 39 -10.34 17.51 -9.59
CA LEU A 39 -9.17 17.76 -10.43
C LEU A 39 -8.20 18.78 -9.80
N LEU A 40 -8.69 19.62 -8.89
CA LEU A 40 -7.88 20.57 -8.14
C LEU A 40 -7.36 20.01 -6.79
N VAL A 41 -7.73 18.78 -6.41
CA VAL A 41 -7.42 18.13 -5.10
C VAL A 41 -5.93 17.80 -4.89
N SER A 42 -5.04 18.11 -5.84
CA SER A 42 -3.58 18.03 -5.63
C SER A 42 -3.09 18.77 -4.38
N PHE A 43 -3.91 19.68 -3.81
CA PHE A 43 -3.71 20.31 -2.52
C PHE A 43 -4.71 19.78 -1.46
N ILE A 44 -4.19 19.26 -0.35
CA ILE A 44 -4.91 18.70 0.83
C ILE A 44 -6.14 19.54 1.30
N PRO A 45 -6.17 20.89 1.24
CA PRO A 45 -7.34 21.68 1.62
C PRO A 45 -8.59 21.45 0.77
N LEU A 46 -8.45 20.97 -0.48
CA LEU A 46 -9.58 20.84 -1.41
C LEU A 46 -10.38 19.54 -1.25
N ALA A 47 -9.85 18.54 -0.54
CA ALA A 47 -10.61 17.32 -0.22
C ALA A 47 -11.90 17.63 0.56
N TYR A 48 -11.85 18.65 1.43
CA TYR A 48 -13.02 19.13 2.18
C TYR A 48 -14.08 19.76 1.26
N LEU A 49 -13.68 20.38 0.15
CA LEU A 49 -14.62 20.97 -0.81
C LEU A 49 -15.43 19.89 -1.56
N PHE A 50 -14.80 18.75 -1.89
CA PHE A 50 -15.52 17.59 -2.46
C PHE A 50 -16.52 16.98 -1.47
N THR A 51 -16.16 16.86 -0.19
CA THR A 51 -17.13 16.41 0.83
C THR A 51 -18.27 17.40 1.01
N GLY A 52 -18.02 18.70 0.83
CA GLY A 52 -19.05 19.75 0.83
C GLY A 52 -20.07 19.57 -0.30
N THR A 53 -19.64 19.24 -1.53
CA THR A 53 -20.57 19.00 -2.64
C THR A 53 -21.40 17.74 -2.44
N MET A 54 -20.83 16.69 -1.83
CA MET A 54 -21.60 15.50 -1.42
C MET A 54 -22.69 15.85 -0.42
N ILE A 55 -22.34 16.54 0.68
CA ILE A 55 -23.31 16.93 1.71
C ILE A 55 -24.42 17.80 1.11
N TRP A 56 -24.06 18.77 0.26
CA TRP A 56 -25.02 19.61 -0.43
C TRP A 56 -25.97 18.78 -1.32
N SER A 57 -25.44 17.83 -2.07
CA SER A 57 -26.24 16.95 -2.93
C SER A 57 -27.23 16.12 -2.11
N LEU A 58 -26.82 15.59 -0.94
CA LEU A 58 -27.70 14.84 -0.05
C LEU A 58 -28.81 15.69 0.56
N ILE A 59 -28.51 16.94 0.94
CA ILE A 59 -29.51 17.89 1.47
C ILE A 59 -30.53 18.26 0.39
N ASP A 60 -30.11 18.54 -0.86
CA ASP A 60 -31.05 18.88 -1.94
C ASP A 60 -31.98 17.70 -2.27
N ILE A 61 -31.47 16.46 -2.22
CA ILE A 61 -32.29 15.25 -2.38
C ILE A 61 -33.25 15.09 -1.22
N TYR A 62 -32.80 15.29 0.02
CA TYR A 62 -33.67 15.27 1.19
C TYR A 62 -34.89 16.20 1.02
N LEU A 63 -34.66 17.46 0.64
CA LEU A 63 -35.73 18.45 0.46
C LEU A 63 -36.73 18.02 -0.62
N LYS A 64 -36.26 17.38 -1.70
CA LYS A 64 -37.13 16.88 -2.78
C LYS A 64 -37.92 15.64 -2.39
N THR A 65 -37.29 14.72 -1.67
CA THR A 65 -37.95 13.50 -1.18
C THR A 65 -38.96 13.84 -0.08
N GLU A 66 -38.67 14.80 0.79
CA GLU A 66 -39.61 15.29 1.81
C GLU A 66 -40.90 15.84 1.17
N LYS A 67 -40.76 16.66 0.12
CA LYS A 67 -41.91 17.22 -0.61
C LYS A 67 -42.77 16.14 -1.31
N LYS A 68 -42.15 15.05 -1.79
CA LYS A 68 -42.85 14.01 -2.55
C LYS A 68 -43.45 12.90 -1.69
N GLU A 69 -42.75 12.51 -0.62
CA GLU A 69 -43.04 11.28 0.11
C GLU A 69 -43.19 11.48 1.62
N GLY A 70 -43.03 12.71 2.10
CA GLY A 70 -43.15 13.07 3.51
C GLY A 70 -41.85 12.97 4.30
N LYS A 71 -41.79 13.76 5.38
CA LYS A 71 -40.61 13.98 6.22
C LYS A 71 -40.02 12.70 6.82
N SER A 72 -40.87 11.82 7.35
CA SER A 72 -40.42 10.59 8.04
C SER A 72 -39.54 9.70 7.16
N LYS A 73 -39.91 9.56 5.87
CA LYS A 73 -39.18 8.72 4.92
C LYS A 73 -37.90 9.38 4.42
N ALA A 74 -37.94 10.69 4.19
CA ALA A 74 -36.76 11.48 3.80
C ALA A 74 -35.67 11.47 4.88
N VAL A 75 -36.05 11.65 6.15
CA VAL A 75 -35.11 11.62 7.29
C VAL A 75 -34.44 10.26 7.42
N LYS A 76 -35.20 9.16 7.36
CA LYS A 76 -34.65 7.78 7.45
C LYS A 76 -33.61 7.52 6.35
N ASN A 77 -33.90 7.92 5.12
CA ASN A 77 -32.99 7.74 4.00
C ASN A 77 -31.72 8.61 4.13
N LEU A 78 -31.87 9.85 4.63
CA LEU A 78 -30.73 10.74 4.86
C LEU A 78 -29.79 10.20 5.95
N ILE A 79 -30.33 9.75 7.08
CA ILE A 79 -29.53 9.16 8.17
C ILE A 79 -28.77 7.94 7.66
N PHE A 80 -29.46 7.03 6.95
CA PHE A 80 -28.80 5.86 6.36
C PHE A 80 -27.65 6.26 5.44
N SER A 81 -27.86 7.30 4.62
CA SER A 81 -26.84 7.79 3.69
C SER A 81 -25.61 8.34 4.42
N PHE A 82 -25.82 9.09 5.51
CA PHE A 82 -24.72 9.54 6.35
C PHE A 82 -23.98 8.39 7.01
N VAL A 83 -24.67 7.34 7.49
CA VAL A 83 -24.01 6.16 8.04
C VAL A 83 -23.11 5.49 7.00
N VAL A 84 -23.59 5.35 5.76
CA VAL A 84 -22.79 4.79 4.66
C VAL A 84 -21.56 5.64 4.36
N VAL A 85 -21.71 6.96 4.26
CA VAL A 85 -20.63 7.90 3.92
C VAL A 85 -19.59 8.03 5.03
N ILE A 86 -20.03 8.06 6.29
CA ILE A 86 -19.15 8.35 7.44
C ILE A 86 -18.45 7.08 7.93
N PHE A 87 -19.13 5.92 7.91
CA PHE A 87 -18.60 4.70 8.51
C PHE A 87 -18.26 3.63 7.49
N ILE A 88 -19.19 3.31 6.57
CA ILE A 88 -19.03 2.14 5.70
C ILE A 88 -17.95 2.38 4.63
N ILE A 89 -18.04 3.49 3.89
CA ILE A 89 -17.07 3.80 2.83
C ILE A 89 -15.65 3.98 3.39
N PRO A 90 -15.42 4.79 4.44
CA PRO A 90 -14.09 4.93 5.04
C PRO A 90 -13.60 3.62 5.64
N GLY A 91 -14.48 2.82 6.25
CA GLY A 91 -14.14 1.51 6.78
C GLY A 91 -13.64 0.54 5.70
N ILE A 92 -14.35 0.45 4.57
CA ILE A 92 -13.92 -0.38 3.43
C ILE A 92 -12.58 0.12 2.89
N PHE A 93 -12.43 1.43 2.69
CA PHE A 93 -11.19 2.01 2.18
C PHE A 93 -10.00 1.74 3.12
N TYR A 94 -10.20 1.90 4.42
CA TYR A 94 -9.20 1.60 5.44
C TYR A 94 -8.80 0.12 5.41
N LEU A 95 -9.77 -0.80 5.39
CA LEU A 95 -9.50 -2.24 5.30
C LEU A 95 -8.77 -2.61 4.00
N SER A 96 -9.13 -1.99 2.87
CA SER A 96 -8.41 -2.20 1.60
C SER A 96 -6.97 -1.70 1.66
N LEU A 97 -6.72 -0.54 2.27
CA LEU A 97 -5.37 0.01 2.44
C LEU A 97 -4.50 -0.89 3.32
N VAL A 98 -5.05 -1.34 4.45
CA VAL A 98 -4.38 -2.29 5.34
C VAL A 98 -4.11 -3.61 4.63
N SER A 99 -5.08 -4.13 3.87
CA SER A 99 -4.92 -5.38 3.11
C SER A 99 -3.83 -5.26 2.04
N PHE A 100 -3.74 -4.13 1.35
CA PHE A 100 -2.74 -3.92 0.31
C PHE A 100 -1.33 -3.81 0.89
N THR A 101 -1.16 -3.07 1.99
CA THR A 101 0.13 -2.89 2.66
C THR A 101 0.58 -4.17 3.35
N LYS A 102 -0.23 -4.71 4.28
CA LYS A 102 0.11 -5.93 5.03
C LYS A 102 0.09 -7.19 4.17
N GLY A 103 -0.80 -7.26 3.19
CA GLY A 103 -0.78 -8.36 2.22
C GLY A 103 0.46 -8.31 1.32
N GLY A 104 0.89 -7.11 0.91
CA GLY A 104 2.13 -6.93 0.15
C GLY A 104 3.37 -7.34 0.94
N GLU A 105 3.49 -6.88 2.19
CA GLU A 105 4.56 -7.29 3.12
C GLU A 105 4.60 -8.82 3.25
N TYR A 106 3.47 -9.46 3.56
CA TYR A 106 3.38 -10.92 3.69
C TYR A 106 3.82 -11.67 2.43
N VAL A 107 3.39 -11.22 1.25
CA VAL A 107 3.75 -11.87 -0.01
C VAL A 107 5.24 -11.71 -0.30
N SER A 108 5.81 -10.53 -0.04
CA SER A 108 7.24 -10.30 -0.21
C SER A 108 8.05 -11.21 0.72
N ASP A 109 7.72 -11.18 2.00
CA ASP A 109 8.45 -11.90 3.05
C ASP A 109 8.44 -13.40 2.85
N HIS A 110 7.32 -13.96 2.38
CA HIS A 110 7.17 -15.41 2.30
C HIS A 110 7.49 -16.01 0.92
N TYR A 111 7.35 -15.25 -0.18
CA TYR A 111 7.50 -15.81 -1.53
C TYR A 111 8.66 -15.22 -2.35
N PHE A 112 9.02 -13.94 -2.14
CA PHE A 112 10.01 -13.27 -2.98
C PHE A 112 11.37 -13.13 -2.29
N ASN A 113 11.39 -12.84 -0.99
CA ASN A 113 12.61 -12.51 -0.26
C ASN A 113 13.63 -13.65 -0.24
N GLU A 114 13.18 -14.92 -0.15
CA GLU A 114 14.08 -16.07 -0.20
C GLU A 114 14.83 -16.16 -1.54
N ASN A 115 14.09 -16.07 -2.65
CA ASN A 115 14.69 -16.12 -4.00
C ASN A 115 15.62 -14.93 -4.25
N ASN A 116 15.22 -13.73 -3.81
CA ASN A 116 16.04 -12.53 -3.91
C ASN A 116 17.34 -12.68 -3.11
N THR A 117 17.26 -13.17 -1.88
CA THR A 117 18.41 -13.43 -1.01
C THR A 117 19.34 -14.47 -1.60
N GLN A 118 18.82 -15.59 -2.12
CA GLN A 118 19.64 -16.62 -2.79
C GLN A 118 20.37 -16.08 -4.04
N SER A 119 19.69 -15.24 -4.82
CA SER A 119 20.27 -14.58 -5.99
C SER A 119 21.37 -13.60 -5.58
N GLU A 120 21.11 -12.76 -4.59
CA GLU A 120 22.07 -11.79 -4.05
C GLU A 120 23.30 -12.48 -3.48
N MET A 121 23.13 -13.51 -2.63
CA MET A 121 24.22 -14.30 -2.07
C MET A 121 25.08 -14.97 -3.15
N THR A 122 24.48 -15.29 -4.30
CA THR A 122 25.22 -15.84 -5.45
C THR A 122 26.09 -14.78 -6.12
N GLU A 123 25.60 -13.55 -6.26
CA GLU A 123 26.41 -12.43 -6.76
C GLU A 123 27.50 -12.01 -5.76
N ILE A 124 27.19 -11.97 -4.46
CA ILE A 124 28.18 -11.74 -3.40
C ILE A 124 29.29 -12.79 -3.50
N ALA A 125 28.93 -14.07 -3.59
CA ALA A 125 29.90 -15.17 -3.70
C ALA A 125 30.83 -14.99 -4.91
N LYS A 126 30.28 -14.65 -6.07
CA LYS A 126 31.05 -14.37 -7.28
C LYS A 126 32.04 -13.21 -7.11
N GLN A 127 31.67 -12.17 -6.38
CA GLN A 127 32.59 -11.06 -6.09
C GLN A 127 33.64 -11.43 -5.04
N LEU A 128 33.30 -12.23 -4.03
CA LEU A 128 34.26 -12.78 -3.08
C LEU A 128 35.29 -13.67 -3.78
N ASP A 129 34.84 -14.51 -4.72
CA ASP A 129 35.74 -15.34 -5.54
C ASP A 129 36.66 -14.45 -6.40
N SER A 130 36.12 -13.41 -7.02
CA SER A 130 36.91 -12.41 -7.76
C SER A 130 37.96 -11.73 -6.88
N TYR A 131 37.61 -11.38 -5.64
CA TYR A 131 38.54 -10.85 -4.66
C TYR A 131 39.65 -11.86 -4.33
N PHE A 132 39.28 -13.11 -4.09
CA PHE A 132 40.22 -14.20 -3.82
C PHE A 132 41.21 -14.41 -4.98
N TYR A 133 40.77 -14.35 -6.24
CA TYR A 133 41.67 -14.51 -7.38
C TYR A 133 42.78 -13.45 -7.41
N ASN A 134 42.50 -12.23 -6.95
CA ASN A 134 43.44 -11.12 -6.92
C ASN A 134 44.34 -11.13 -5.68
N VAL A 135 43.77 -11.38 -4.49
CA VAL A 135 44.46 -11.24 -3.19
C VAL A 135 45.00 -12.58 -2.67
N LYS A 136 44.53 -13.71 -3.23
CA LYS A 136 44.79 -15.10 -2.81
C LYS A 136 44.28 -15.43 -1.40
N LYS A 137 43.41 -14.59 -0.85
CA LYS A 137 42.73 -14.75 0.44
C LYS A 137 41.35 -14.11 0.38
N TYR A 138 40.40 -14.65 1.14
CA TYR A 138 39.10 -13.99 1.34
C TYR A 138 39.22 -12.83 2.35
N PRO A 139 38.35 -11.81 2.25
CA PRO A 139 38.40 -10.66 3.16
C PRO A 139 38.07 -11.09 4.59
N SER A 140 38.88 -10.66 5.55
CA SER A 140 38.63 -10.93 6.98
C SER A 140 37.46 -10.14 7.55
N ASP A 141 37.11 -9.03 6.90
CA ASP A 141 35.98 -8.18 7.25
C ASP A 141 35.08 -7.99 6.03
N TYR A 142 33.89 -8.60 6.10
CA TYR A 142 32.88 -8.53 5.05
C TYR A 142 32.32 -7.12 4.88
N GLU A 143 32.12 -6.39 5.98
CA GLU A 143 31.55 -5.06 5.92
C GLU A 143 32.52 -4.10 5.21
N SER A 144 33.81 -4.18 5.54
CA SER A 144 34.84 -3.43 4.80
C SER A 144 34.86 -3.80 3.31
N PHE A 145 34.72 -5.09 2.96
CA PHE A 145 34.64 -5.54 1.57
C PHE A 145 33.45 -4.91 0.84
N VAL A 146 32.26 -4.95 1.44
CA VAL A 146 31.04 -4.35 0.86
C VAL A 146 31.20 -2.84 0.67
N ARG A 147 31.73 -2.14 1.68
CA ARG A 147 31.93 -0.69 1.66
C ARG A 147 32.95 -0.19 0.63
N THR A 148 33.74 -1.09 0.03
CA THR A 148 34.65 -0.70 -1.07
C THR A 148 33.91 -0.16 -2.30
N LYS A 149 32.64 -0.54 -2.49
CA LYS A 149 31.80 -0.02 -3.58
C LYS A 149 30.45 0.43 -3.06
N PRO A 150 30.06 1.71 -3.24
CA PRO A 150 28.77 2.23 -2.76
C PRO A 150 27.54 1.46 -3.26
N ILE A 151 27.61 0.89 -4.47
CA ILE A 151 26.53 0.08 -5.07
C ILE A 151 26.27 -1.23 -4.31
N TRP A 152 27.21 -1.69 -3.47
CA TRP A 152 27.07 -2.92 -2.69
C TRP A 152 26.51 -2.67 -1.29
N ASN A 153 26.20 -1.43 -0.89
CA ASN A 153 25.68 -1.16 0.45
C ASN A 153 24.41 -1.97 0.80
N GLY A 154 23.62 -2.38 -0.20
CA GLY A 154 22.48 -3.28 -0.01
C GLY A 154 22.87 -4.67 0.47
N TRP A 155 24.09 -5.14 0.18
CA TRP A 155 24.59 -6.47 0.54
C TRP A 155 24.96 -6.61 2.03
N LEU A 156 24.75 -5.58 2.85
CA LEU A 156 24.97 -5.70 4.30
C LEU A 156 23.86 -6.50 5.00
N THR A 157 22.69 -6.57 4.36
CA THR A 157 21.49 -7.23 4.88
C THR A 157 20.85 -8.07 3.79
N ASP A 158 20.13 -9.11 4.16
CA ASP A 158 19.29 -9.87 3.25
C ASP A 158 17.98 -9.14 2.91
N SER A 159 17.09 -9.82 2.18
CA SER A 159 15.82 -9.24 1.74
C SER A 159 14.82 -8.99 2.88
N TRP A 160 15.06 -9.53 4.08
CA TRP A 160 14.28 -9.26 5.30
C TRP A 160 14.96 -8.24 6.21
N GLU A 161 15.98 -7.53 5.68
CA GLU A 161 16.78 -6.54 6.43
C GLU A 161 17.61 -7.14 7.58
N ASN A 162 17.76 -8.46 7.62
CA ASN A 162 18.62 -9.14 8.59
C ASN A 162 20.07 -9.07 8.12
N LYS A 163 21.01 -8.76 9.03
CA LYS A 163 22.44 -8.70 8.68
C LYS A 163 22.96 -10.08 8.31
N TYR A 164 23.75 -10.17 7.24
CA TYR A 164 24.45 -11.41 6.94
C TYR A 164 25.49 -11.75 8.01
N LYS A 165 25.60 -13.03 8.34
CA LYS A 165 26.69 -13.58 9.13
C LYS A 165 27.78 -14.12 8.22
N TYR A 166 28.89 -13.41 8.15
CA TYR A 166 30.10 -13.85 7.47
C TYR A 166 31.09 -14.44 8.47
N SER A 167 31.55 -15.66 8.21
CA SER A 167 32.58 -16.32 9.01
C SER A 167 33.65 -16.91 8.12
N GLN A 168 34.89 -16.55 8.40
CA GLN A 168 36.06 -17.12 7.75
C GLN A 168 36.56 -18.32 8.56
N THR A 169 36.53 -19.52 7.98
CA THR A 169 37.06 -20.73 8.66
C THR A 169 38.59 -20.76 8.56
N ASP A 170 39.13 -20.36 7.42
CA ASP A 170 40.56 -20.17 7.16
C ASP A 170 40.76 -19.11 6.06
N SER A 171 42.01 -18.79 5.69
CA SER A 171 42.27 -17.78 4.65
C SER A 171 41.69 -18.10 3.27
N LEU A 172 41.35 -19.37 3.03
CA LEU A 172 40.89 -19.96 1.78
C LEU A 172 39.41 -20.35 1.80
N ASN A 173 38.72 -20.22 2.93
CA ASN A 173 37.34 -20.69 3.09
C ASN A 173 36.48 -19.72 3.88
N TYR A 174 35.26 -19.48 3.39
CA TYR A 174 34.27 -18.66 4.07
C TYR A 174 32.88 -19.32 4.08
N THR A 175 32.07 -18.89 5.03
CA THR A 175 30.63 -19.14 5.09
C THR A 175 29.91 -17.81 5.20
N LEU A 176 28.90 -17.61 4.35
CA LEU A 176 27.96 -16.50 4.38
C LEU A 176 26.58 -17.08 4.69
N THR A 177 25.94 -16.58 5.74
CA THR A 177 24.62 -17.05 6.19
C THR A 177 23.65 -15.88 6.28
N SER A 178 22.47 -16.02 5.69
CA SER A 178 21.28 -15.20 5.99
C SER A 178 20.46 -15.92 7.06
N ALA A 179 19.90 -15.15 8.00
CA ALA A 179 19.05 -15.64 9.08
C ALA A 179 17.61 -15.92 8.62
N GLY A 180 17.34 -15.86 7.31
CA GLY A 180 16.02 -16.15 6.77
C GLY A 180 14.95 -15.17 7.20
N GLN A 181 13.71 -15.66 7.20
CA GLN A 181 12.51 -14.88 7.50
C GLN A 181 12.37 -14.63 9.01
N ASP A 182 12.82 -15.55 9.87
CA ASP A 182 12.68 -15.44 11.32
C ASP A 182 13.73 -14.51 11.97
N GLY A 183 14.85 -14.27 11.28
CA GLY A 183 15.92 -13.39 11.75
C GLY A 183 16.82 -14.00 12.83
N GLU A 184 16.67 -15.30 13.12
CA GLU A 184 17.44 -16.03 14.10
C GLU A 184 18.40 -17.02 13.43
N PHE A 185 19.70 -16.90 13.68
CA PHE A 185 20.67 -17.86 13.12
C PHE A 185 20.55 -19.24 13.77
N GLY A 186 20.69 -20.28 12.94
CA GLY A 186 20.70 -21.69 13.36
C GLY A 186 19.33 -22.35 13.27
N THR A 187 18.37 -21.71 12.61
CA THR A 187 17.02 -22.21 12.36
C THR A 187 16.94 -22.87 10.98
N SER A 188 15.75 -23.36 10.61
CA SER A 188 15.56 -24.14 9.38
C SER A 188 15.48 -23.29 8.11
N ASP A 189 15.18 -22.00 8.23
CA ASP A 189 15.08 -21.03 7.13
C ASP A 189 16.41 -20.30 6.85
N ASP A 190 17.47 -20.61 7.61
CA ASP A 190 18.82 -20.15 7.31
C ASP A 190 19.25 -20.50 5.89
N ILE A 191 19.68 -19.49 5.13
CA ILE A 191 20.23 -19.67 3.79
C ILE A 191 21.75 -19.58 3.88
N VAL A 192 22.45 -20.68 3.56
CA VAL A 192 23.91 -20.79 3.75
C VAL A 192 24.63 -20.93 2.40
N LYS A 193 25.62 -20.07 2.16
CA LYS A 193 26.56 -20.15 1.04
C LYS A 193 27.98 -20.36 1.55
N ARG A 194 28.70 -21.34 1.00
CA ARG A 194 30.09 -21.64 1.35
C ARG A 194 30.97 -21.48 0.11
N SER A 195 32.24 -21.13 0.32
CA SER A 195 33.25 -21.23 -0.74
C SER A 195 33.33 -22.66 -1.26
N LYS A 196 33.55 -22.80 -2.58
CA LYS A 196 33.80 -24.10 -3.22
C LYS A 196 35.24 -24.56 -2.99
#